data_AF-A0A2E0UIJ5-F1
#
_entry.id   AF-A0A2E0UIJ5-F1
#
_cell.length_a   1.000
_cell.length_b   1.000
_cell.length_c   1.000
_cell.angle_alpha   90.00
_cell.angle_beta   90.00
_cell.angle_gamma   90.00
#
_symmetry.space_group_name_H-M   'P 1'
#
loop_
_entity.id
_entity.type
_entity.pdbx_description
1 polymer ?
#
loop_
_entity_poly.entity_id
_entity_poly.type
_entity_poly.pdbx_seq_one_letter_code
_entity_poly.pdbx_strand_id
1 'polypeptide(L)' 'MSEVYSILRKPLIEGNKSYRDVTDDVIAPMERKATPLWWFAFLVSLVMLGV' A
#
# COMPACT_ATOMS: atom_id res chain seq x y z
N MET A 1 1.25 23.21 -18.56
CA MET A 1 2.36 22.33 -18.99
C MET A 1 1.81 20.93 -19.17
N SER A 2 1.44 20.56 -20.39
CA SER A 2 1.11 19.18 -20.75
C SER A 2 2.41 18.52 -21.22
N GLU A 3 3.15 17.92 -20.29
CA GLU A 3 4.23 16.99 -20.63
C GLU A 3 3.63 15.88 -21.49
N VAL A 4 4.06 15.76 -22.75
CA VAL A 4 3.67 14.65 -23.62
C VAL A 4 4.46 13.43 -23.16
N TYR A 5 4.00 12.77 -22.11
CA TYR A 5 4.51 11.47 -21.72
C TYR A 5 4.31 10.50 -22.87
N SER A 6 5.36 9.73 -23.21
CA SER A 6 5.32 8.66 -24.21
C SER A 6 3.98 7.91 -24.16
N ILE A 7 3.20 7.98 -25.23
CA ILE A 7 1.85 7.39 -25.39
C ILE A 7 1.87 5.86 -25.16
N LEU A 8 3.04 5.24 -25.27
CA LEU A 8 3.24 3.82 -25.00
C LEU A 8 3.23 3.47 -23.50
N ARG A 9 3.47 4.45 -22.61
CA ARG A 9 3.51 4.21 -21.17
C ARG A 9 2.12 4.42 -20.56
N LYS A 10 1.61 3.37 -19.92
CA LYS A 10 0.40 3.44 -19.11
C LYS A 10 0.66 4.29 -17.85
N PRO A 11 -0.33 5.03 -17.34
CA PRO A 11 -0.20 5.73 -16.06
C PRO A 11 0.08 4.71 -14.95
N LEU A 12 1.01 5.05 -14.04
CA LEU A 12 1.36 4.20 -12.90
C LEU A 12 0.34 4.32 -11.75
N ILE A 13 -0.38 5.44 -11.71
CA ILE A 13 -1.38 5.73 -10.70
C ILE A 13 -2.70 5.94 -11.44
N GLU A 14 -3.65 5.07 -11.16
CA GLU A 14 -5.00 5.13 -11.73
C GLU A 14 -5.95 5.91 -10.81
N GLY A 15 -7.10 6.35 -11.34
CA GLY A 15 -8.20 6.91 -10.53
C GLY A 15 -8.10 8.40 -10.19
N ASN A 16 -7.27 9.20 -10.86
CA ASN A 16 -7.15 10.66 -10.68
C ASN A 16 -6.97 11.10 -9.21
N LYS A 17 -6.13 10.40 -8.46
CA LYS A 17 -5.85 10.70 -7.06
C LYS A 17 -5.13 12.04 -6.90
N SER A 18 -5.55 12.83 -5.91
CA SER A 18 -4.86 14.03 -5.46
C SER A 18 -3.72 13.69 -4.48
N TYR A 19 -2.84 14.65 -4.19
CA TYR A 19 -1.76 14.46 -3.21
C TYR A 19 -2.28 14.08 -1.82
N ARG A 20 -3.45 14.59 -1.42
CA ARG A 20 -4.06 14.24 -0.14
C ARG A 20 -4.52 12.78 -0.15
N ASP A 21 -5.17 12.34 -1.22
CA ASP A 21 -5.66 10.96 -1.33
C ASP A 21 -4.52 9.95 -1.23
N VAL A 22 -3.37 10.25 -1.87
CA VAL A 22 -2.17 9.40 -1.76
C VAL A 22 -1.65 9.37 -0.32
N THR A 23 -1.63 10.50 0.37
CA THR A 23 -1.20 10.59 1.78
C THR A 23 -2.12 9.76 2.67
N ASP A 24 -3.43 9.92 2.50
CA ASP A 24 -4.44 9.23 3.31
C ASP A 24 -4.38 7.72 3.07
N ASP A 25 -4.22 7.27 1.82
CA ASP A 25 -4.07 5.84 1.49
C ASP A 25 -2.85 5.19 2.15
N VAL A 26 -1.73 5.91 2.23
CA VAL A 26 -0.48 5.42 2.84
C VAL A 26 -0.58 5.36 4.37
N ILE A 27 -1.23 6.35 4.99
CA ILE A 27 -1.37 6.44 6.45
C ILE A 27 -2.48 5.52 6.97
N ALA A 28 -3.54 5.28 6.19
CA ALA A 28 -4.68 4.45 6.57
C ALA A 28 -4.34 3.09 7.24
N PRO A 29 -3.39 2.28 6.74
CA PRO A 29 -3.04 1.02 7.41
C PRO A 29 -2.32 1.21 8.76
N MET A 30 -1.66 2.34 9.00
CA MET A 30 -0.95 2.62 10.25
C MET A 30 -1.89 2.99 11.41
N GLU A 31 -3.00 3.66 11.09
CA GLU A 31 -4.01 4.07 12.09
C GLU A 31 -4.95 2.93 12.48
N ARG A 32 -5.00 1.86 11.68
CA ARG A 32 -5.85 0.70 11.92
C ARG A 32 -5.15 -0.29 12.83
N LYS A 33 -5.94 -0.99 13.66
CA LYS A 33 -5.44 -2.11 14.48
C LYS A 33 -5.08 -3.28 13.57
N ALA A 34 -4.02 -4.01 13.93
CA ALA A 34 -3.63 -5.23 13.24
C ALA A 34 -4.80 -6.24 13.22
N THR A 35 -5.05 -6.82 12.06
CA THR A 35 -6.15 -7.78 11.86
C THR A 35 -5.79 -9.14 12.46
N PRO A 36 -6.77 -10.01 12.75
CA PRO A 36 -6.50 -11.37 13.20
C PRO A 36 -5.62 -12.17 12.23
N LEU A 37 -5.78 -11.95 10.91
CA LEU A 37 -4.98 -12.61 9.87
C LEU A 37 -3.51 -12.17 9.92
N TRP A 38 -3.26 -10.89 10.18
CA TRP A 38 -1.89 -10.37 10.34
C TRP A 38 -1.18 -11.05 11.51
N TRP A 39 -1.85 -11.16 12.66
CA TRP A 39 -1.32 -11.87 13.83
C TRP A 39 -1.08 -13.35 13.57
N PHE A 40 -1.98 -14.03 12.86
CA PHE A 40 -1.79 -15.43 12.48
C PHE A 40 -0.53 -15.60 11.62
N ALA A 41 -0.36 -14.79 10.57
CA ALA A 41 0.82 -14.84 9.72
C ALA A 41 2.10 -14.53 10.51
N PHE A 42 2.07 -13.52 11.38
CA PHE A 42 3.20 -13.15 12.24
C PHE A 42 3.60 -14.29 13.18
N LEU A 43 2.64 -14.93 13.85
CA LEU A 43 2.90 -16.06 14.76
C LEU A 43 3.44 -17.28 14.00
N VAL A 44 2.92 -17.59 12.81
CA VAL A 44 3.45 -18.68 11.97
C VAL A 44 4.90 -18.40 11.60
N SER A 45 5.22 -17.18 11.17
CA SER A 45 6.61 -16.79 10.89
C SER A 45 7.51 -16.90 12.12
N LEU A 46 7.02 -16.53 13.30
CA LEU A 46 7.77 -16.63 14.56
C LEU A 46 8.06 -18.09 14.96
N VAL A 47 7.07 -18.97 14.82
CA VAL A 47 7.23 -20.41 15.09
C VAL A 47 8.20 -21.04 14.08
N MET A 48 8.11 -20.69 12.79
CA MET A 48 9.06 -21.20 11.78
C MET A 48 10.48 -20.69 11.99
N LEU A 49 10.65 -19.51 12.59
CA LEU A 49 11.97 -18.96 12.92
C LEU A 49 12.67 -19.76 14.04
N GLY A 50 11.93 -20.54 14.82
CA GLY A 50 12.48 -21.43 15.85
C GLY A 50 12.44 -20.86 17.27
N VAL A 51 11.51 -19.95 17.56
CA VAL A 51 11.04 -19.76 18.95
C VAL A 51 10.39 -21.05 19.45
#